data_AF-A0A955PCR8-F1
#
_entry.id   AF-A0A955PCR8-F1
#
_cell.length_a   1.000
_cell.length_b   1.000
_cell.length_c   1.000
_cell.angle_alpha   90.00
_cell.angle_beta   90.00
_cell.angle_gamma   90.00
#
_symmetry.space_group_name_H-M   'P 1'
#
loop_
_entity.id
_entity.type
_entity.pdbx_description
1 polymer ?
#
loop_
_entity_poly.entity_id
_entity_poly.type
_entity_poly.pdbx_seq_one_letter_code
_entity_poly.pdbx_strand_id
1 'polypeptide(L)'
;MGIGTEAIRKALSEGASGIAEISLFETGDYPVRFGAEVKDFQAKQHVRNRKALKVSRRNIHLALAAGNLAWEDAKLEGQVDPERAGVVMSAGRLGATLEEVCYAVR
;
A
#
# COMPACT_ATOMS: atom_id res chain seq x y z
N MET A 1 -2.61 -8.35 9.71
CA MET A 1 -3.30 -7.04 9.73
C MET A 1 -4.24 -6.94 8.55
N GLY A 2 -5.44 -6.39 8.72
CA GLY A 2 -6.43 -6.23 7.63
C GLY A 2 -6.29 -4.92 6.85
N ILE A 3 -7.16 -4.71 5.86
CA ILE A 3 -7.20 -3.51 5.01
C ILE A 3 -8.29 -2.56 5.52
N GLY A 4 -7.97 -1.27 5.65
CA GLY A 4 -8.88 -0.24 6.12
C GLY A 4 -8.89 -0.04 7.63
N THR A 5 -9.46 1.09 8.05
CA THR A 5 -9.38 1.59 9.42
C THR A 5 -9.96 0.62 10.45
N GLU A 6 -11.14 0.05 10.17
CA GLU A 6 -11.82 -0.82 11.14
C GLU A 6 -11.08 -2.14 11.36
N ALA A 7 -10.63 -2.78 10.27
CA ALA A 7 -9.89 -4.03 10.38
C ALA A 7 -8.54 -3.84 11.09
N ILE A 8 -7.85 -2.71 10.86
CA ILE A 8 -6.62 -2.36 11.56
C ILE A 8 -6.90 -2.07 13.04
N ARG A 9 -7.92 -1.24 13.34
CA ARG A 9 -8.29 -0.88 14.72
C ARG A 9 -8.59 -2.13 15.55
N LYS A 10 -9.41 -3.04 15.02
CA LYS A 10 -9.74 -4.30 15.68
C LYS A 10 -8.48 -5.13 15.96
N ALA A 11 -7.64 -5.34 14.95
CA ALA A 11 -6.42 -6.13 15.08
C ALA A 11 -5.44 -5.53 16.12
N LEU A 12 -5.34 -4.20 16.17
CA LEU A 12 -4.53 -3.51 17.18
C LEU A 12 -5.09 -3.69 18.59
N SER A 13 -6.40 -3.54 18.77
CA SER A 13 -7.07 -3.74 20.07
C SER A 13 -6.93 -5.18 20.58
N GLU A 14 -6.85 -6.15 19.68
CA GLU A 14 -6.67 -7.58 19.99
C GLU A 14 -5.18 -7.98 20.14
N GLY A 15 -4.24 -7.06 19.91
CA GLY A 15 -2.80 -7.36 19.95
C GLY A 15 -2.33 -8.32 18.85
N ALA A 16 -3.06 -8.40 17.73
CA ALA A 16 -2.73 -9.31 16.64
C ALA A 16 -1.45 -8.88 15.90
N SER A 17 -0.56 -9.83 15.62
CA SER A 17 0.66 -9.57 14.86
C SER A 17 0.40 -9.53 13.34
N GLY A 18 1.07 -8.60 12.65
CA GLY A 18 1.13 -8.56 11.20
C GLY A 18 2.30 -9.32 10.58
N ILE A 19 3.24 -9.80 11.40
CA ILE A 19 4.46 -10.46 10.92
C ILE A 19 4.13 -11.89 10.50
N ALA A 20 4.58 -12.26 9.31
CA ALA A 20 4.52 -13.62 8.78
C ALA A 20 5.72 -13.88 7.86
N GLU A 21 5.86 -15.12 7.41
CA GLU A 21 6.78 -15.45 6.32
C GLU A 21 6.43 -14.64 5.06
N ILE A 22 7.47 -14.19 4.35
CA ILE A 22 7.31 -13.42 3.12
C ILE A 22 6.80 -14.36 2.02
N SER A 23 5.72 -13.97 1.37
CA SER A 23 5.06 -14.72 0.29
C SER A 23 5.11 -14.01 -1.07
N LEU A 24 5.62 -12.77 -1.09
CA LEU A 24 5.65 -11.93 -2.29
C LEU A 24 6.74 -12.29 -3.29
N PHE A 25 7.76 -13.01 -2.85
CA PHE A 25 8.85 -13.52 -3.66
C PHE A 25 9.51 -14.69 -2.93
N GLU A 26 10.26 -15.51 -3.68
CA GLU A 26 11.03 -16.62 -3.12
C GLU A 26 12.17 -16.09 -2.23
N THR A 27 12.13 -16.43 -0.95
CA THR A 27 13.10 -15.92 0.03
C THR A 27 14.41 -16.69 0.07
N GLY A 28 14.47 -17.93 -0.44
CA GLY A 28 15.70 -18.73 -0.52
C GLY A 28 16.61 -18.64 0.73
N ASP A 29 17.88 -18.32 0.51
CA ASP A 29 18.90 -18.23 1.56
C ASP A 29 19.04 -16.83 2.17
N TYR A 30 18.07 -15.92 1.99
CA TYR A 30 18.14 -14.62 2.66
C TYR A 30 18.18 -14.80 4.19
N PRO A 31 18.99 -14.00 4.91
CA PRO A 31 19.08 -14.08 6.37
C PRO A 31 17.78 -13.66 7.07
N VAL A 32 16.92 -12.90 6.38
CA VAL A 32 15.60 -12.48 6.85
C VAL A 32 14.55 -12.96 5.86
N ARG A 33 13.59 -13.75 6.34
CA ARG A 33 12.53 -14.40 5.53
C ARG A 33 11.11 -14.06 5.98
N PHE A 34 10.97 -13.12 6.91
CA PHE A 34 9.68 -12.69 7.46
C PHE A 34 9.50 -11.18 7.29
N GLY A 35 8.24 -10.74 7.24
CA GLY A 35 7.86 -9.35 7.07
C GLY A 35 6.38 -9.10 7.36
N ALA A 36 5.97 -7.84 7.25
CA ALA A 36 4.57 -7.41 7.40
C ALA A 36 3.95 -7.12 6.03
N GLU A 37 3.51 -8.16 5.34
CA GLU A 37 2.86 -8.01 4.05
C GLU A 37 1.39 -7.57 4.22
N VAL A 38 0.92 -6.67 3.35
CA VAL A 38 -0.53 -6.40 3.22
C VAL A 38 -1.14 -7.55 2.43
N LYS A 39 -1.67 -8.55 3.16
CA LYS A 39 -2.29 -9.75 2.62
C LYS A 39 -3.59 -9.44 1.88
N ASP A 40 -3.88 -10.24 0.86
CA ASP A 40 -5.12 -10.18 0.04
C ASP A 40 -5.39 -8.83 -0.64
N PHE A 41 -4.40 -7.93 -0.69
CA PHE A 41 -4.54 -6.63 -1.31
C PHE A 41 -4.67 -6.72 -2.83
N GLN A 42 -5.79 -6.20 -3.36
CA GLN A 42 -6.03 -6.08 -4.79
C GLN A 42 -6.27 -4.62 -5.18
N ALA A 43 -5.29 -4.01 -5.82
CA ALA A 43 -5.35 -2.59 -6.24
C ALA A 43 -6.61 -2.24 -7.05
N LYS A 44 -7.09 -3.18 -7.88
CA LYS A 44 -8.28 -3.00 -8.73
C LYS A 44 -9.57 -2.81 -7.94
N GLN A 45 -9.63 -3.23 -6.69
CA GLN A 45 -10.79 -3.06 -5.82
C GLN A 45 -10.88 -1.63 -5.27
N HIS A 46 -9.75 -0.93 -5.17
CA HIS A 46 -9.67 0.39 -4.53
C HIS A 46 -9.42 1.54 -5.50
N VAL A 47 -8.88 1.27 -6.70
CA VAL A 47 -8.50 2.32 -7.66
C VAL A 47 -9.22 2.14 -8.99
N ARG A 48 -10.05 3.12 -9.37
CA ARG A 48 -10.85 3.10 -10.61
C ARG A 48 -10.01 3.19 -11.88
N ASN A 49 -8.94 3.99 -11.88
CA ASN A 49 -8.09 4.20 -13.05
C ASN A 49 -7.14 3.02 -13.29
N ARG A 50 -7.62 2.03 -14.05
CA ARG A 50 -6.84 0.83 -14.40
C ARG A 50 -5.58 1.11 -15.23
N LYS A 51 -5.57 2.17 -16.04
CA LYS A 51 -4.39 2.54 -16.83
C LYS A 51 -3.26 3.02 -15.92
N ALA A 52 -3.58 3.86 -14.94
CA ALA A 52 -2.62 4.33 -13.94
C ALA A 52 -2.03 3.18 -13.12
N LEU A 53 -2.85 2.18 -12.76
CA LEU A 53 -2.37 0.99 -12.05
C LEU A 53 -1.33 0.19 -12.85
N LYS A 54 -1.46 0.12 -14.18
CA LYS A 54 -0.55 -0.67 -15.04
C LYS A 54 0.87 -0.11 -15.06
N VAL A 55 1.02 1.21 -14.97
CA VAL A 55 2.32 1.90 -15.09
C VAL A 55 2.91 2.26 -13.72
N SER A 56 2.21 1.98 -12.63
CA SER A 56 2.64 2.32 -11.27
C SER A 56 3.06 1.08 -10.48
N ARG A 57 3.96 1.29 -9.52
CA ARG A 57 4.47 0.24 -8.63
C ARG A 57 3.51 0.02 -7.45
N ARG A 58 3.67 -1.10 -6.74
CA ARG A 58 2.77 -1.52 -5.66
C ARG A 58 2.63 -0.51 -4.52
N ASN A 59 3.68 0.23 -4.18
CA ASN A 59 3.62 1.29 -3.16
C ASN A 59 2.62 2.40 -3.54
N ILE A 60 2.57 2.78 -4.82
CA ILE A 60 1.58 3.74 -5.33
C ILE A 60 0.17 3.15 -5.26
N HIS A 61 0.01 1.85 -5.55
CA HIS A 61 -1.30 1.20 -5.42
C HIS A 61 -1.82 1.25 -3.98
N LEU A 62 -0.96 0.97 -3.00
CA LEU A 62 -1.30 1.04 -1.58
C LEU A 62 -1.65 2.46 -1.15
N ALA A 63 -0.87 3.45 -1.60
CA ALA A 63 -1.10 4.84 -1.24
C ALA A 63 -2.40 5.40 -1.84
N LEU A 64 -2.69 5.08 -3.10
CA LEU A 64 -3.97 5.43 -3.73
C LEU A 64 -5.16 4.76 -3.04
N ALA A 65 -5.02 3.48 -2.67
CA ALA A 65 -6.07 2.78 -1.92
C ALA A 65 -6.31 3.41 -0.55
N ALA A 66 -5.26 3.73 0.20
CA ALA A 66 -5.36 4.40 1.49
C ALA A 66 -6.01 5.80 1.38
N GLY A 67 -5.62 6.58 0.37
CA GLY A 67 -6.21 7.89 0.11
C GLY A 67 -7.70 7.81 -0.22
N ASN A 68 -8.11 6.84 -1.04
CA ASN A 68 -9.53 6.64 -1.36
C ASN A 68 -10.33 6.19 -0.14
N LEU A 69 -9.81 5.26 0.67
CA LEU A 69 -10.46 4.85 1.91
C LEU A 69 -10.62 6.02 2.89
N ALA A 70 -9.61 6.90 2.99
CA ALA A 70 -9.68 8.09 3.83
C ALA A 70 -10.69 9.12 3.30
N TRP A 71 -10.74 9.33 1.98
CA TRP A 71 -11.70 10.24 1.35
C TRP A 71 -13.14 9.77 1.53
N GLU A 72 -13.38 8.46 1.37
CA GLU A 72 -14.68 7.82 1.59
C GLU A 72 -15.12 7.94 3.07
N ASP A 73 -14.21 7.69 4.01
CA ASP A 73 -14.48 7.81 5.46
C ASP A 73 -14.79 9.26 5.87
N ALA A 74 -14.11 10.24 5.25
CA ALA A 74 -14.35 11.66 5.49
C ALA A 74 -15.72 12.13 5.00
N LYS A 75 -16.36 11.40 4.06
CA LYS A 75 -17.66 11.73 3.47
C LYS A 75 -17.72 13.16 2.92
N LEU A 76 -16.66 13.59 2.23
CA LEU A 76 -16.51 14.95 1.70
C LEU A 76 -16.83 15.07 0.20
N GLU A 77 -17.32 14.00 -0.43
CA GLU A 77 -17.67 13.99 -1.86
C GLU A 77 -18.66 15.10 -2.20
N GLY A 78 -18.31 15.93 -3.18
CA GLY A 78 -19.12 17.08 -3.61
C GLY A 78 -19.23 18.24 -2.61
N GLN A 79 -18.56 18.16 -1.46
CA GLN A 79 -18.61 19.19 -0.41
C GLN A 79 -17.37 20.09 -0.39
N VAL A 80 -16.32 19.72 -1.13
CA VAL A 80 -15.06 20.47 -1.19
C VAL A 80 -14.86 20.98 -2.60
N ASP A 81 -14.54 22.28 -2.70
CA ASP A 81 -14.10 22.89 -3.95
C ASP A 81 -12.82 22.19 -4.45
N PRO A 82 -12.83 21.59 -5.66
CA PRO A 82 -11.65 20.91 -6.21
C PRO A 82 -10.40 21.80 -6.29
N GLU A 83 -10.54 23.10 -6.51
CA GLU A 83 -9.39 24.03 -6.56
C GLU A 83 -8.76 24.29 -5.18
N ARG A 84 -9.48 23.91 -4.12
CA ARG A 84 -9.05 23.99 -2.72
C ARG A 84 -8.61 22.64 -2.16
N ALA A 85 -8.77 21.56 -2.91
CA ALA A 85 -8.36 20.22 -2.53
C ALA A 85 -6.98 19.89 -3.12
N GLY A 86 -6.07 19.40 -2.27
CA GLY A 86 -4.74 18.98 -2.67
C GLY A 86 -4.42 17.58 -2.17
N VAL A 87 -3.43 16.94 -2.79
CA VAL A 87 -2.91 15.64 -2.37
C VAL A 87 -1.44 15.80 -2.01
N VAL A 88 -1.08 15.40 -0.79
CA VAL A 88 0.32 15.29 -0.37
C VAL A 88 0.59 13.83 -0.05
N MET A 89 1.49 13.23 -0.81
CA MET A 89 1.87 11.83 -0.68
C MET A 89 3.38 11.71 -0.80
N SER A 90 3.99 10.89 0.05
CA SER A 90 5.42 10.62 0.04
C SER A 90 5.69 9.13 0.20
N ALA A 91 6.82 8.68 -0.32
CA ALA A 91 7.32 7.33 -0.12
C ALA A 91 8.83 7.43 0.16
N GLY A 92 9.28 6.76 1.23
CA GLY A 92 10.71 6.75 1.59
C GLY A 92 11.59 6.08 0.54
N ARG A 93 11.05 5.05 -0.14
CA ARG A 93 11.63 4.49 -1.36
C ARG A 93 10.51 4.13 -2.34
N LEU A 94 10.78 4.34 -3.62
CA LEU A 94 9.95 3.80 -4.68
C LEU A 94 10.28 2.31 -4.86
N GLY A 95 9.26 1.50 -5.13
CA GLY A 95 9.45 0.06 -5.34
C GLY A 95 10.39 -0.19 -6.53
N ALA A 96 11.57 -0.73 -6.24
CA ALA A 96 12.55 -1.18 -7.22
C ALA A 96 12.72 -2.70 -7.08
N THR A 97 12.97 -3.39 -8.19
CA THR A 97 13.39 -4.80 -8.13
C THR A 97 14.77 -4.88 -7.51
N LEU A 98 15.13 -6.06 -6.97
CA LEU A 98 16.47 -6.27 -6.44
C LEU A 98 17.53 -6.04 -7.53
N GLU A 99 17.25 -6.43 -8.77
CA GLU A 99 18.15 -6.21 -9.91
C GLU A 99 18.34 -4.72 -10.21
N GLU A 100 17.25 -3.93 -10.20
CA GLU A 100 17.31 -2.48 -10.37
C GLU A 100 18.15 -1.82 -9.27
N VAL A 101 18.02 -2.29 -8.03
CA VAL A 101 18.85 -1.82 -6.92
C VAL A 101 20.31 -2.21 -7.14
N CYS A 102 20.60 -3.49 -7.40
CA CYS A 102 21.95 -4.00 -7.62
C CYS A 102 22.67 -3.32 -8.78
N TYR A 103 21.96 -2.98 -9.86
CA TYR A 103 22.51 -2.22 -10.98
C TYR A 103 22.89 -0.79 -10.57
N ALA A 104 22.06 -0.12 -9.77
CA ALA A 104 22.29 1.26 -9.36
C ALA A 104 23.45 1.44 -8.36
N VAL A 105 23.88 0.39 -7.67
CA VAL A 105 25.02 0.44 -6.72
C VAL A 105 26.34 -0.04 -7.33
N ARG A 106 26.35 -0.42 -8.61
CA ARG A 106 27.56 -0.72 -9.39
C ARG A 106 27.99 0.49 -10.20
#